data_AF-A0A2V8M5J1-F1
#
_entry.id   AF-A0A2V8M5J1-F1
#
_cell.length_a   1.000
_cell.length_b   1.000
_cell.length_c   1.000
_cell.angle_alpha   90.00
_cell.angle_beta   90.00
_cell.angle_gamma   90.00
#
_symmetry.space_group_name_H-M   'P 1'
#
loop_
_entity.id
_entity.type
_entity.pdbx_description
1 polymer ?
#
loop_
_entity_poly.entity_id
_entity_poly.type
_entity_poly.pdbx_seq_one_letter_code
_entity_poly.pdbx_strand_id
1 'polypeptide(L)'
;AKKHVQLAYRVDFITRNEKSAQLVYSIKPAWGGIAAAVEFTAVYTTREDRKRIIIPGSAFFLFDDAGKIQRIRLYMLRDETAEIEQ
;
A
#
# COMPACT_ATOMS: atom_id res chain seq x y z
N ALA A 1 -23.26 -22.17 -15.92
CA ALA A 1 -21.93 -21.58 -16.18
C ALA A 1 -21.72 -20.36 -15.27
N LYS A 2 -20.78 -20.39 -14.32
CA LYS A 2 -20.50 -19.24 -13.43
C LYS A 2 -19.57 -18.26 -14.16
N LYS A 3 -20.12 -17.09 -14.52
CA LYS A 3 -19.42 -16.00 -15.20
C LYS A 3 -18.46 -15.35 -14.20
N HIS A 4 -17.16 -15.52 -14.38
CA HIS A 4 -16.14 -14.80 -13.60
C HIS A 4 -16.12 -13.36 -14.10
N VAL A 5 -16.77 -12.45 -13.37
CA VAL A 5 -16.72 -11.02 -13.65
C VAL A 5 -15.40 -10.51 -13.10
N GLN A 6 -14.54 -10.02 -13.97
CA GLN A 6 -13.29 -9.35 -13.60
C GLN A 6 -13.67 -7.98 -13.03
N LEU A 7 -13.85 -7.92 -11.71
CA LEU A 7 -14.16 -6.69 -11.00
C LEU A 7 -12.85 -5.89 -10.87
N ALA A 8 -12.73 -4.82 -11.67
CA ALA A 8 -11.69 -3.83 -11.48
C ALA A 8 -12.03 -3.03 -10.22
N TYR A 9 -11.53 -3.48 -9.06
CA TYR A 9 -11.70 -2.74 -7.80
C TYR A 9 -10.86 -1.47 -7.87
N ARG A 10 -11.53 -0.33 -7.96
CA ARG A 10 -10.93 0.99 -7.78
C ARG A 10 -11.20 1.40 -6.33
N VAL A 11 -10.15 1.42 -5.52
CA VAL A 11 -10.22 1.90 -4.13
C VAL A 11 -10.03 3.41 -4.17
N ASP A 12 -11.13 4.15 -4.22
CA ASP A 12 -11.12 5.61 -4.11
C ASP A 12 -11.34 6.01 -2.64
N PHE A 13 -10.41 6.78 -2.07
CA PHE A 13 -10.61 7.39 -0.75
C PHE A 13 -11.14 8.81 -0.93
N ILE A 14 -12.29 9.09 -0.32
CA ILE A 14 -12.89 10.42 -0.32
C ILE A 14 -12.32 11.15 0.89
N THR A 15 -11.48 12.17 0.64
CA THR A 15 -10.98 13.04 1.71
C THR A 15 -12.13 13.83 2.34
N ARG A 16 -11.93 14.42 3.53
CA ARG A 16 -12.94 15.26 4.21
C ARG A 16 -13.44 16.44 3.34
N ASN A 17 -12.71 16.80 2.28
CA ASN A 17 -13.07 17.80 1.29
C ASN A 17 -13.69 17.22 0.00
N GLU A 18 -14.23 15.99 0.05
CA GLU A 18 -14.89 15.29 -1.05
C GLU A 18 -14.02 15.05 -2.30
N LYS A 19 -12.72 15.34 -2.23
CA LYS A 19 -11.78 15.04 -3.30
C LYS A 19 -11.34 13.58 -3.20
N SER A 20 -11.54 12.85 -4.28
CA SER A 20 -10.97 11.51 -4.47
C SER A 20 -9.45 11.65 -4.56
N ALA A 21 -8.75 11.11 -3.56
CA ALA A 21 -7.29 10.99 -3.60
C ALA A 21 -6.97 9.60 -4.15
N GLN A 22 -6.24 9.55 -5.27
CA GLN A 22 -5.78 8.29 -5.84
C GLN A 22 -4.60 7.79 -5.01
N LEU A 23 -4.90 6.96 -4.00
CA LEU A 23 -3.90 6.40 -3.08
C LEU A 23 -3.13 5.23 -3.71
N VAL A 24 -3.77 4.50 -4.63
CA VAL A 24 -3.22 3.31 -5.25
C VAL A 24 -2.98 3.58 -6.73
N TYR A 25 -1.72 3.52 -7.13
CA TYR A 25 -1.28 3.61 -8.51
C TYR A 25 -1.09 2.21 -9.06
N SER A 26 -1.89 1.79 -10.05
CA SER A 26 -1.75 0.46 -10.65
C SER A 26 -1.45 0.52 -12.14
N ILE A 27 -0.61 -0.41 -12.59
CA ILE A 27 -0.23 -0.58 -14.00
C ILE A 27 -0.23 -2.07 -14.37
N LYS A 28 -0.43 -2.38 -15.65
CA LYS A 28 -0.15 -3.70 -16.20
C LYS A 28 1.24 -3.67 -16.83
N PRO A 29 2.27 -4.27 -16.20
CA PRO A 29 3.61 -4.26 -16.75
C PRO A 29 3.74 -5.20 -17.96
N ALA A 30 4.75 -4.97 -18.79
CA ALA A 30 4.98 -5.71 -20.05
C ALA A 30 5.23 -7.22 -19.85
N TRP A 31 5.63 -7.64 -18.64
CA TRP A 31 5.88 -9.04 -18.28
C TRP A 31 4.67 -9.75 -17.67
N GLY A 32 3.48 -9.14 -17.68
CA GLY A 32 2.24 -9.75 -17.18
C GLY A 32 1.92 -9.45 -15.71
N GLY A 33 0.69 -9.76 -15.29
CA GLY A 33 0.17 -9.46 -13.95
C GLY A 33 -0.30 -8.00 -13.76
N ILE A 34 -0.49 -7.62 -12.50
CA ILE A 34 -0.84 -6.24 -12.09
C ILE A 34 0.21 -5.76 -11.10
N ALA A 35 0.81 -4.60 -11.35
CA ALA A 35 1.61 -3.91 -10.35
C ALA A 35 0.77 -2.81 -9.68
N ALA A 36 0.90 -2.66 -8.38
CA ALA A 36 0.27 -1.57 -7.63
C ALA A 36 1.28 -0.92 -6.68
N ALA A 37 1.21 0.39 -6.52
CA ALA A 37 2.01 1.17 -5.59
C ALA A 37 1.09 2.00 -4.70
N VAL A 38 1.46 2.13 -3.43
CA VAL A 38 0.73 2.92 -2.44
C VAL A 38 1.72 3.55 -1.46
N GLU A 39 1.49 4.79 -1.10
CA GLU A 39 2.18 5.45 0.00
C GLU A 39 1.46 5.12 1.32
N PHE A 40 2.23 4.83 2.36
CA PHE A 40 1.69 4.45 3.66
C PHE A 40 2.48 5.11 4.79
N THR A 41 1.84 5.21 5.95
CA THR A 41 2.49 5.56 7.21
C THR A 41 2.35 4.38 8.15
N ALA A 42 3.47 3.75 8.52
CA ALA A 42 3.48 2.67 9.49
C ALA A 42 3.58 3.23 10.90
N VAL A 43 2.76 2.70 11.81
CA VAL A 43 2.83 3.01 13.24
C VAL A 43 2.98 1.69 13.98
N TYR A 44 4.05 1.54 14.74
CA TYR A 44 4.30 0.33 15.52
C TYR A 44 5.02 0.65 16.82
N THR A 45 4.89 -0.25 17.79
CA THR A 45 5.59 -0.14 19.08
C THR A 45 6.76 -1.10 19.10
N THR A 46 7.96 -0.61 19.39
CA THR A 46 9.13 -1.48 19.54
C THR A 46 9.04 -2.26 20.84
N ARG A 47 9.40 -3.53 20.80
CA ARG A 47 9.34 -4.39 22.01
C ARG A 47 10.47 -4.09 22.98
N GLU A 48 11.62 -3.65 22.48
CA GLU A 48 12.82 -3.34 23.28
C GLU A 48 12.58 -2.13 24.18
N ASP A 49 12.12 -1.03 23.60
CA ASP A 49 12.07 0.25 24.32
C ASP A 49 10.64 0.71 24.63
N ARG A 50 9.62 -0.05 24.20
CA ARG A 50 8.19 0.32 24.24
C ARG A 50 7.87 1.66 23.59
N LYS A 51 8.77 2.15 22.74
CA LYS A 51 8.61 3.41 22.03
C LYS A 51 7.63 3.24 20.88
N ARG A 52 6.73 4.21 20.74
CA ARG A 52 5.80 4.25 19.61
C ARG A 52 6.45 5.01 18.48
N ILE A 53 6.59 4.36 17.35
CA ILE A 53 7.30 4.89 16.19
C ILE A 53 6.32 5.08 15.04
N ILE A 54 6.47 6.19 14.32
CA ILE A 54 5.80 6.47 13.05
C ILE A 54 6.85 6.60 11.95
N ILE A 55 6.63 5.88 10.83
CA ILE A 55 7.54 5.88 9.68
C ILE A 55 6.73 5.97 8.38
N PRO A 56 6.92 7.00 7.56
CA PRO A 56 6.37 7.04 6.22
C PRO A 56 7.13 6.10 5.27
N GLY A 57 6.42 5.58 4.27
CA GLY A 57 6.99 4.68 3.30
C GLY A 57 6.10 4.45 2.09
N SER A 58 6.58 3.60 1.18
CA SER A 58 5.85 3.20 -0.01
C SER A 58 5.92 1.69 -0.18
N ALA A 59 4.79 1.09 -0.54
CA ALA A 59 4.65 -0.33 -0.79
C ALA A 59 4.36 -0.57 -2.27
N PHE A 60 5.09 -1.52 -2.85
CA PHE A 60 4.93 -1.94 -4.24
C PHE A 60 4.54 -3.42 -4.25
N PHE A 61 3.42 -3.72 -4.88
CA PHE A 61 2.85 -5.05 -5.02
C PHE A 61 2.93 -5.49 -6.47
N LEU A 62 3.26 -6.75 -6.69
CA LEU A 62 3.05 -7.44 -7.95
C LEU A 62 2.07 -8.58 -7.69
N PHE A 63 0.99 -8.59 -8.44
CA PHE A 63 -0.03 -9.63 -8.42
C PHE A 63 0.11 -10.53 -9.64
N ASP A 64 -0.10 -11.83 -9.45
CA ASP A 64 -0.28 -12.77 -10.55
C ASP A 64 -1.66 -12.61 -11.21
N ASP A 65 -1.90 -13.35 -12.29
CA ASP A 65 -3.18 -13.30 -13.02
C ASP A 65 -4.38 -13.84 -12.20
N ALA A 66 -4.13 -14.58 -11.11
CA ALA A 66 -5.14 -15.02 -10.16
C ALA A 66 -5.41 -14.00 -9.05
N GLY A 67 -4.72 -12.85 -9.05
CA GLY A 67 -4.83 -11.79 -8.06
C GLY A 67 -4.12 -12.09 -6.74
N LYS A 68 -3.22 -13.08 -6.69
CA LYS A 68 -2.37 -13.35 -5.53
C LYS A 68 -1.13 -12.48 -5.57
N ILE A 69 -0.67 -12.06 -4.40
CA ILE A 69 0.56 -11.28 -4.29
C ILE A 69 1.75 -12.20 -4.59
N GLN A 70 2.40 -11.97 -5.72
CA GLN A 70 3.63 -12.65 -6.12
C GLN A 70 4.87 -11.98 -5.50
N ARG A 71 4.84 -10.65 -5.34
CA ARG A 71 5.96 -9.89 -4.77
C ARG A 71 5.47 -8.67 -4.01
N ILE A 72 6.16 -8.37 -2.91
CA ILE A 72 6.03 -7.10 -2.17
C ILE A 72 7.42 -6.48 -2.03
N ARG A 73 7.51 -5.17 -2.22
CA ARG A 73 8.66 -4.36 -1.81
C ARG A 73 8.17 -3.23 -0.92
N LEU A 74 8.77 -3.08 0.24
CA LEU A 74 8.50 -2.01 1.19
C LEU A 74 9.73 -1.13 1.28
N TYR A 75 9.56 0.16 1.01
CA TYR A 75 10.58 1.18 1.22
C TYR A 75 10.10 2.06 2.35
N MET A 76 10.83 2.03 3.47
CA MET A 76 10.54 2.85 4.64
C MET A 76 11.62 3.92 4.76
N LEU A 77 11.20 5.17 4.94
CA LEU A 77 12.10 6.30 5.07
C LEU A 77 12.60 6.37 6.51
N ARG A 78 13.68 5.63 6.81
CA ARG A 78 14.22 5.52 8.17
C ARG A 78 14.65 6.87 8.76
N ASP A 79 15.12 7.79 7.92
CA ASP A 79 15.53 9.13 8.38
C ASP A 79 14.34 10.03 8.73
N GLU A 80 13.13 9.68 8.29
CA GLU A 80 11.87 10.35 8.64
C GLU A 80 11.12 9.62 9.76
N THR A 81 11.82 8.73 10.47
CA THR A 81 11.26 8.06 11.64
C THR A 81 11.05 9.07 12.76
N ALA A 82 9.81 9.19 13.24
CA ALA A 82 9.52 9.98 14.43
C ALA A 82 9.06 9.07 15.58
N GLU A 83 9.52 9.39 16.78
CA GLU A 83 8.94 8.85 18.02
C GLU A 83 7.70 9.68 18.36
N ILE A 84 6.60 9.00 18.65
CA ILE A 84 5.38 9.65 19.12
C ILE A 84 5.47 9.68 20.65
N GLU A 85 5.78 10.86 21.22
CA GLU A 85 5.51 11.13 22.63
C GLU A 85 4.00 11.25 22.84
N GLN A 86 3.50 10.56 23.85
CA GLN A 86 2.08 10.49 24.18
C GLN A 86 1.78 11.37 25.40
#